data_AF-A0A370AGC5-F1
#
_entry.id   AF-A0A370AGC5-F1
#
_cell.length_a   1.000
_cell.length_b   1.000
_cell.length_c   1.000
_cell.angle_alpha   90.00
_cell.angle_beta   90.00
_cell.angle_gamma   90.00
#
_symmetry.space_group_name_H-M   'P 1'
#
loop_
_entity.id
_entity.type
_entity.pdbx_description
1 polymer ?
#
loop_
_entity_poly.entity_id
_entity_poly.type
_entity_poly.pdbx_seq_one_letter_code
_entity_poly.pdbx_strand_id
1 'polypeptide(L)'
;PINKNSYNYSKSINSFKNNYIEKNNILEEKYTQLNIKYQESKKLIDESLLNIEQLENKINEKDTEIDELNQTFYTEFESVKEETKNFKDDFFKVQKEFFDNQIIDYEERIKLLENEIIEKSDKILLLLNNKNEEAIRLVGLVADSAITGNYQRIANENKISANRLRNTALALMAILSVLLVYAVWDISSTNFDWKRSLIRIIAAAALSYPATYAARESSKHRKIEIRNRRIELELASINPFIEFLEDANKKSIKEELVGKYFGNDTNDLSVDDKNDEVSLNLIERLVKTILPILNK
;
A
#
# COMPACT_ATOMS: atom_id res chain seq x y z
N PRO A 1 -48.23 171.47 17.59
CA PRO A 1 -47.54 170.38 16.85
C PRO A 1 -47.29 169.19 17.78
N ILE A 2 -47.82 168.04 17.36
CA ILE A 2 -47.89 166.77 18.08
C ILE A 2 -46.49 166.18 18.32
N ASN A 3 -46.21 165.57 19.49
CA ASN A 3 -45.72 164.19 19.47
C ASN A 3 -46.03 163.40 20.76
N LYS A 4 -46.71 162.28 20.55
CA LYS A 4 -47.09 161.24 21.52
C LYS A 4 -45.92 160.27 21.67
N ASN A 5 -45.64 159.82 22.88
CA ASN A 5 -45.14 158.45 23.12
C ASN A 5 -45.37 158.12 24.59
N SER A 6 -46.62 157.88 24.95
CA SER A 6 -46.95 157.21 26.21
C SER A 6 -46.38 155.80 26.14
N TYR A 7 -45.51 155.46 27.09
CA TYR A 7 -44.97 154.12 27.26
C TYR A 7 -46.16 153.16 27.42
N ASN A 8 -46.36 152.31 26.42
CA ASN A 8 -47.56 151.50 26.29
C ASN A 8 -47.37 150.22 27.12
N TYR A 9 -47.57 150.33 28.44
CA TYR A 9 -47.53 149.21 29.39
C TYR A 9 -48.40 148.03 28.91
N SER A 10 -49.50 148.29 28.20
CA SER A 10 -50.34 147.26 27.59
C SER A 10 -49.61 146.45 26.50
N LYS A 11 -48.73 147.07 25.71
CA LYS A 11 -47.94 146.36 24.67
C LYS A 11 -46.88 145.44 25.28
N SER A 12 -46.17 145.89 26.32
CA SER A 12 -45.18 145.08 27.04
C SER A 12 -45.84 143.92 27.80
N ILE A 13 -46.96 144.17 28.47
CA ILE A 13 -47.77 143.15 29.15
C ILE A 13 -48.32 142.13 28.15
N ASN A 14 -48.82 142.55 26.98
CA ASN A 14 -49.25 141.63 25.92
C ASN A 14 -48.08 140.81 25.35
N SER A 15 -46.90 141.41 25.16
CA SER A 15 -45.73 140.66 24.67
C SER A 15 -45.24 139.61 25.67
N PHE A 16 -45.26 139.93 26.96
CA PHE A 16 -44.92 138.99 28.03
C PHE A 16 -45.96 137.87 28.13
N LYS A 17 -47.27 138.22 28.06
CA LYS A 17 -48.37 137.24 28.02
C LYS A 17 -48.24 136.30 26.83
N ASN A 18 -47.94 136.81 25.65
CA ASN A 18 -47.77 135.99 24.44
C ASN A 18 -46.54 135.08 24.55
N ASN A 19 -45.40 135.58 25.04
CA ASN A 19 -44.19 134.76 25.24
C ASN A 19 -44.41 133.68 26.30
N TYR A 20 -45.13 134.01 27.38
CA TYR A 20 -45.52 133.05 28.41
C TYR A 20 -46.42 131.96 27.85
N ILE A 21 -47.44 132.31 27.06
CA ILE A 21 -48.32 131.35 26.37
C ILE A 21 -47.50 130.47 25.41
N GLU A 22 -46.62 131.05 24.60
CA GLU A 22 -45.79 130.32 23.65
C GLU A 22 -44.84 129.33 24.35
N LYS A 23 -44.14 129.76 25.40
CA LYS A 23 -43.28 128.88 26.19
C LYS A 23 -44.07 127.80 26.94
N ASN A 24 -45.26 128.12 27.42
CA ASN A 24 -46.15 127.14 28.05
C ASN A 24 -46.61 126.08 27.03
N ASN A 25 -46.98 126.50 25.82
CA ASN A 25 -47.35 125.58 24.74
C ASN A 25 -46.16 124.68 24.34
N ILE A 26 -44.94 125.23 24.20
CA ILE A 26 -43.74 124.44 23.91
C ILE A 26 -43.43 123.45 25.04
N LEU A 27 -43.64 123.86 26.30
CA LEU A 27 -43.45 122.98 27.46
C LEU A 27 -44.48 121.86 27.46
N GLU A 28 -45.75 122.14 27.15
CA GLU A 28 -46.81 121.15 27.00
C GLU A 28 -46.52 120.18 25.86
N GLU A 29 -46.02 120.65 24.71
CA GLU A 29 -45.58 119.79 23.60
C GLU A 29 -44.42 118.88 24.01
N LYS A 30 -43.39 119.42 24.68
CA LYS A 30 -42.27 118.62 25.18
C LYS A 30 -42.70 117.60 26.23
N TYR A 31 -43.60 117.98 27.13
CA TYR A 31 -44.17 117.07 28.12
C TYR A 31 -44.95 115.94 27.44
N THR A 32 -45.73 116.28 26.42
CA THR A 32 -46.50 115.29 25.63
C THR A 32 -45.56 114.33 24.89
N GLN A 33 -44.52 114.84 24.22
CA GLN A 33 -43.52 114.01 23.55
C GLN A 33 -42.74 113.12 24.52
N LEU A 34 -42.36 113.65 25.68
CA LEU A 34 -41.67 112.88 26.71
C LEU A 34 -42.56 111.77 27.25
N ASN A 35 -43.85 112.05 27.47
CA ASN A 35 -44.81 111.06 27.91
C ASN A 35 -45.02 109.96 26.86
N ILE A 36 -45.10 110.30 25.57
CA ILE A 36 -45.17 109.31 24.48
C ILE A 36 -43.94 108.40 24.49
N LYS A 37 -42.73 108.98 24.51
CA LYS A 37 -41.47 108.21 24.56
C LYS A 37 -41.36 107.34 25.80
N TYR A 38 -41.86 107.83 26.95
CA TYR A 38 -41.92 107.06 28.19
C TYR A 38 -42.85 105.86 28.05
N GLN A 39 -44.05 106.03 27.47
CA GLN A 39 -44.98 104.91 27.25
C GLN A 39 -44.44 103.90 26.23
N GLU A 40 -43.80 104.36 25.15
CA GLU A 40 -43.14 103.48 24.17
C GLU A 40 -42.00 102.68 24.80
N SER A 41 -41.12 103.35 25.57
CA SER A 41 -40.02 102.66 26.28
C SER A 41 -40.54 101.68 27.31
N LYS A 42 -41.59 102.04 28.06
CA LYS A 42 -42.23 101.15 29.02
C LYS A 42 -42.78 99.91 28.34
N LYS A 43 -43.49 100.07 27.21
CA LYS A 43 -44.02 98.96 26.42
C LYS A 43 -42.89 98.03 25.93
N LEU A 44 -41.79 98.59 25.42
CA LEU A 44 -40.62 97.80 24.98
C LEU A 44 -39.96 97.04 26.14
N ILE A 45 -39.89 97.63 27.33
CA ILE A 45 -39.37 96.97 28.54
C ILE A 45 -40.29 95.81 28.92
N ASP A 46 -41.61 96.02 28.95
CA ASP A 46 -42.58 94.98 29.29
C ASP A 46 -42.53 93.81 28.27
N GLU A 47 -42.44 94.11 26.97
CA GLU A 47 -42.26 93.09 25.91
C GLU A 47 -40.91 92.35 26.06
N SER A 48 -39.84 93.04 26.43
CA SER A 48 -38.52 92.43 26.64
C SER A 48 -38.51 91.53 27.87
N LEU A 49 -39.16 91.92 28.96
CA LEU A 49 -39.29 91.11 30.17
C LEU A 49 -40.06 89.82 29.89
N LEU A 50 -41.14 89.89 29.10
CA LEU A 50 -41.88 88.71 28.67
C LEU A 50 -41.01 87.76 27.84
N ASN A 51 -40.21 88.30 26.90
CA ASN A 51 -39.31 87.48 26.09
C ASN A 51 -38.21 86.82 26.93
N ILE A 52 -37.69 87.51 27.95
CA ILE A 52 -36.70 86.94 28.88
C ILE A 52 -37.31 85.78 29.67
N GLU A 53 -38.53 85.94 30.20
CA GLU A 53 -39.23 84.88 30.92
C GLU A 53 -39.47 83.65 30.03
N GLN A 54 -39.86 83.86 28.77
CA GLN A 54 -40.03 82.78 27.80
C GLN A 54 -38.71 82.06 27.48
N LEU A 55 -37.61 82.79 27.36
CA LEU A 55 -36.29 82.21 27.14
C LEU A 55 -35.81 81.41 28.35
N GLU A 56 -36.04 81.92 29.56
CA GLU A 56 -35.69 81.24 30.81
C GLU A 56 -36.45 79.91 30.95
N ASN A 57 -37.75 79.91 30.65
CA ASN A 57 -38.55 78.68 30.63
C ASN A 57 -38.02 77.67 29.59
N LYS A 58 -37.69 78.11 28.38
CA LYS A 58 -37.10 77.23 27.35
C LYS A 58 -35.73 76.68 27.74
N ILE A 59 -34.91 77.47 28.44
CA ILE A 59 -33.62 77.01 28.95
C ILE A 59 -33.83 75.92 29.99
N ASN A 60 -34.73 76.14 30.96
CA ASN A 60 -35.04 75.14 32.00
C ASN A 60 -35.61 73.83 31.40
N GLU A 61 -36.48 73.93 30.39
CA GLU A 61 -36.99 72.78 29.65
C GLU A 61 -35.85 72.02 28.96
N LYS A 62 -34.94 72.73 28.29
CA LYS A 62 -33.79 72.13 27.60
C LYS A 62 -32.78 71.51 28.57
N ASP A 63 -32.54 72.12 29.73
CA ASP A 63 -31.69 71.55 30.76
C ASP A 63 -32.27 70.24 31.29
N THR A 64 -33.59 70.20 31.50
CA THR A 64 -34.28 68.96 31.91
C THR A 64 -34.20 67.87 30.84
N GLU A 65 -34.43 68.20 29.57
CA GLU A 65 -34.27 67.26 28.45
C GLU A 65 -32.84 66.72 28.34
N ILE A 66 -31.82 67.57 28.56
CA ILE A 66 -30.42 67.18 28.53
C ILE A 66 -30.10 66.21 29.67
N ASP A 67 -30.61 66.46 30.89
CA ASP A 67 -30.41 65.59 32.03
C ASP A 67 -31.06 64.21 31.82
N GLU A 68 -32.30 64.18 31.31
CA GLU A 68 -32.99 62.94 30.96
C GLU A 68 -32.26 62.16 29.86
N LEU A 69 -31.78 62.86 28.82
CA LEU A 69 -31.02 62.24 27.74
C LEU A 69 -29.71 61.64 28.25
N ASN A 70 -28.98 62.35 29.13
CA ASN A 70 -27.74 61.85 29.72
C ASN A 70 -27.99 60.60 30.57
N GLN A 71 -29.03 60.59 31.41
CA GLN A 71 -29.38 59.42 32.22
C GLN A 71 -29.75 58.21 31.35
N THR A 72 -30.53 58.44 30.29
CA THR A 72 -30.91 57.40 29.33
C THR A 72 -29.66 56.83 28.64
N PHE A 73 -28.78 57.70 28.15
CA PHE A 73 -27.53 57.30 27.51
C PHE A 73 -26.64 56.47 28.43
N TYR A 74 -26.46 56.88 29.70
CA TYR A 74 -25.66 56.11 30.66
C TYR A 74 -26.27 54.73 30.93
N THR A 75 -27.59 54.65 31.05
CA THR A 75 -28.30 53.38 31.31
C THR A 75 -28.16 52.44 30.12
N GLU A 76 -28.41 52.93 28.90
CA GLU A 76 -28.25 52.14 27.68
C GLU A 76 -26.79 51.72 27.46
N PHE A 77 -25.84 52.61 27.71
CA PHE A 77 -24.42 52.32 27.57
C PHE A 77 -23.97 51.18 28.49
N GLU A 78 -24.34 51.21 29.77
CA GLU A 78 -24.00 50.14 30.71
C GLU A 78 -24.74 48.84 30.37
N SER A 79 -26.00 48.89 29.94
CA SER A 79 -26.75 47.71 29.48
C SER A 79 -26.06 47.04 28.28
N VAL A 80 -25.71 47.81 27.25
CA VAL A 80 -25.03 47.30 26.04
C VAL A 80 -23.65 46.74 26.39
N LYS A 81 -22.91 47.39 27.30
CA LYS A 81 -21.61 46.93 27.76
C LYS A 81 -21.71 45.59 28.50
N GLU A 82 -22.72 45.42 29.34
CA GLU A 82 -22.98 44.16 30.04
C GLU A 82 -23.42 43.05 29.08
N GLU A 83 -24.35 43.33 28.18
CA GLU A 83 -24.77 42.39 27.13
C GLU A 83 -23.60 41.96 26.25
N THR A 84 -22.74 42.89 25.85
CA THR A 84 -21.55 42.59 25.03
C THR A 84 -20.58 41.68 25.78
N LYS A 85 -20.43 41.87 27.09
CA LYS A 85 -19.59 41.01 27.93
C LYS A 85 -20.18 39.61 28.03
N ASN A 86 -21.48 39.49 28.34
CA ASN A 86 -22.15 38.21 28.46
C ASN A 86 -22.16 37.46 27.13
N PHE A 87 -22.43 38.15 26.02
CA PHE A 87 -22.35 37.60 24.67
C PHE A 87 -20.95 37.04 24.37
N LYS A 88 -19.90 37.77 24.74
CA LYS A 88 -18.51 37.32 24.56
C LYS A 88 -18.24 36.05 25.37
N ASP A 89 -18.64 36.01 26.63
CA ASP A 89 -18.41 34.86 27.51
C ASP A 89 -19.20 33.63 27.05
N ASP A 90 -20.47 33.80 26.67
CA ASP A 90 -21.32 32.74 26.12
C ASP A 90 -20.79 32.23 24.77
N PHE A 91 -20.37 33.13 23.88
CA PHE A 91 -19.75 32.77 22.61
C PHE A 91 -18.49 31.92 22.83
N PHE A 92 -17.62 32.31 23.77
CA PHE A 92 -16.43 31.52 24.10
C PHE A 92 -16.77 30.16 24.70
N LYS A 93 -17.79 30.10 25.57
CA LYS A 93 -18.23 28.84 26.16
C LYS A 93 -18.77 27.87 25.11
N VAL A 94 -19.68 28.34 24.25
CA VAL A 94 -20.27 27.53 23.17
C VAL A 94 -19.21 27.05 22.19
N GLN A 95 -18.30 27.94 21.77
CA GLN A 95 -17.19 27.57 20.89
C GLN A 95 -16.30 26.51 21.55
N LYS A 96 -15.95 26.68 22.83
CA LYS A 96 -15.13 25.71 23.55
C LYS A 96 -15.82 24.35 23.66
N GLU A 97 -17.09 24.30 24.07
CA GLU A 97 -17.85 23.05 24.14
C GLU A 97 -17.96 22.37 22.76
N PHE A 98 -18.15 23.14 21.68
CA PHE A 98 -18.15 22.61 20.32
C PHE A 98 -16.81 21.97 19.94
N PHE A 99 -15.70 22.65 20.21
CA PHE A 99 -14.36 22.13 19.93
C PHE A 99 -14.03 20.91 20.79
N ASP A 100 -14.32 20.95 22.10
CA ASP A 100 -14.06 19.83 23.01
C ASP A 100 -14.85 18.59 22.59
N ASN A 101 -16.13 18.74 22.20
CA ASN A 101 -16.93 17.62 21.68
C ASN A 101 -16.39 17.05 20.36
N GLN A 102 -15.91 17.91 19.46
CA GLN A 102 -15.27 17.45 18.21
C GLN A 102 -13.97 16.69 18.48
N ILE A 103 -13.16 17.16 19.43
CA ILE A 103 -11.93 16.45 19.84
C ILE A 103 -12.27 15.05 20.36
N ILE A 104 -13.29 14.94 21.21
CA ILE A 104 -13.74 13.64 21.75
C ILE A 104 -14.21 12.70 20.62
N ASP A 105 -15.04 13.19 19.67
CA ASP A 105 -15.49 12.38 18.51
C ASP A 105 -14.31 11.89 17.67
N TYR A 106 -13.34 12.77 17.38
CA TYR A 106 -12.15 12.39 16.62
C TYR A 106 -11.27 11.38 17.36
N GLU A 107 -11.08 11.54 18.67
CA GLU A 107 -10.33 10.58 19.48
C GLU A 107 -10.99 9.19 19.50
N GLU A 108 -12.32 9.13 19.62
CA GLU A 108 -13.06 7.86 19.56
C GLU A 108 -12.94 7.21 18.18
N ARG A 109 -13.09 7.99 17.10
CA ARG A 109 -12.96 7.49 15.72
C ARG A 109 -11.55 7.00 15.42
N ILE A 110 -10.52 7.70 15.91
CA ILE A 110 -9.13 7.27 15.78
C ILE A 110 -8.93 5.93 16.50
N LYS A 111 -9.39 5.80 17.74
CA LYS A 111 -9.28 4.53 18.50
C LYS A 111 -10.00 3.37 17.81
N LEU A 112 -11.18 3.61 17.24
CA LEU A 112 -11.92 2.60 16.48
C LEU A 112 -11.14 2.17 15.23
N LEU A 113 -10.61 3.12 14.47
CA LEU A 113 -9.79 2.85 13.28
C LEU A 113 -8.49 2.10 13.62
N GLU A 114 -7.81 2.49 14.69
CA GLU A 114 -6.61 1.80 15.17
C GLU A 114 -6.90 0.34 15.49
N ASN A 115 -7.98 0.07 16.24
CA ASN A 115 -8.39 -1.29 16.58
C ASN A 115 -8.75 -2.11 15.32
N GLU A 116 -9.46 -1.51 14.37
CA GLU A 116 -9.80 -2.18 13.10
C GLU A 116 -8.55 -2.51 12.26
N ILE A 117 -7.58 -1.59 12.21
CA ILE A 117 -6.31 -1.79 11.49
C ILE A 117 -5.49 -2.90 12.16
N ILE A 118 -5.40 -2.91 13.49
CA ILE A 118 -4.67 -3.95 14.24
C ILE A 118 -5.31 -5.31 13.97
N GLU A 119 -6.63 -5.44 14.12
CA GLU A 119 -7.33 -6.71 13.90
C GLU A 119 -7.17 -7.22 12.47
N LYS A 120 -7.28 -6.34 11.46
CA LYS A 120 -7.07 -6.71 10.05
C LYS A 120 -5.62 -7.10 9.78
N SER A 121 -4.66 -6.37 10.35
CA SER A 121 -3.24 -6.64 10.19
C SER A 121 -2.88 -8.00 10.77
N ASP A 122 -3.35 -8.32 11.98
CA ASP A 122 -3.12 -9.61 12.62
C ASP A 122 -3.71 -10.78 11.80
N LYS A 123 -4.93 -10.61 11.27
CA LYS A 123 -5.54 -11.61 10.38
C LYS A 123 -4.73 -11.82 9.11
N ILE A 124 -4.26 -10.75 8.48
CA ILE A 124 -3.42 -10.82 7.27
C ILE A 124 -2.08 -11.50 7.60
N LEU A 125 -1.47 -11.16 8.72
CA LEU A 125 -0.18 -11.71 9.15
C LEU A 125 -0.31 -13.23 9.43
N LEU A 126 -1.38 -13.65 10.11
CA LEU A 126 -1.71 -15.06 10.29
C LEU A 126 -1.94 -15.78 8.95
N LEU A 127 -2.70 -15.19 8.04
CA LEU A 127 -2.94 -15.75 6.72
C LEU A 127 -1.64 -15.88 5.92
N LEU A 128 -0.78 -14.86 5.95
CA LEU A 128 0.50 -14.84 5.26
C LEU A 128 1.43 -15.93 5.80
N ASN A 129 1.53 -16.06 7.12
CA ASN A 129 2.33 -17.11 7.76
C ASN A 129 1.83 -18.50 7.38
N ASN A 130 0.52 -18.74 7.43
CA ASN A 130 -0.08 -20.00 7.00
C ASN A 130 0.22 -20.31 5.53
N LYS A 131 0.11 -19.31 4.64
CA LYS A 131 0.44 -19.46 3.22
C LYS A 131 1.92 -19.71 2.97
N ASN A 132 2.80 -19.09 3.76
CA ASN A 132 4.23 -19.35 3.70
C ASN A 132 4.56 -20.77 4.14
N GLU A 133 3.96 -21.26 5.24
CA GLU A 133 4.11 -22.65 5.67
C GLU A 133 3.57 -23.64 4.63
N GLU A 134 2.39 -23.38 4.05
CA GLU A 134 1.85 -24.17 2.95
C GLU A 134 2.80 -24.18 1.74
N ALA A 135 3.36 -23.03 1.36
CA ALA A 135 4.31 -22.92 0.26
C ALA A 135 5.59 -23.71 0.53
N ILE A 136 6.15 -23.62 1.75
CA ILE A 136 7.32 -24.40 2.17
C ILE A 136 7.03 -25.91 2.08
N ARG A 137 5.87 -26.35 2.57
CA ARG A 137 5.45 -27.76 2.49
C ARG A 137 5.26 -28.22 1.05
N LEU A 138 4.58 -27.43 0.21
CA LEU A 138 4.36 -27.76 -1.19
C LEU A 138 5.67 -27.85 -1.97
N VAL A 139 6.57 -26.88 -1.80
CA VAL A 139 7.90 -26.91 -2.43
C VAL A 139 8.69 -28.13 -1.95
N GLY A 140 8.65 -28.44 -0.65
CA GLY A 140 9.27 -29.65 -0.10
C GLY A 140 8.74 -30.94 -0.74
N LEU A 141 7.41 -31.10 -0.78
CA LEU A 141 6.75 -32.28 -1.38
C LEU A 141 7.02 -32.41 -2.88
N VAL A 142 7.00 -31.29 -3.62
CA VAL A 142 7.28 -31.28 -5.06
C VAL A 142 8.74 -31.60 -5.33
N ALA A 143 9.68 -31.05 -4.55
CA ALA A 143 11.09 -31.35 -4.69
C ALA A 143 11.39 -32.84 -4.41
N ASP A 144 10.85 -33.38 -3.33
CA ASP A 144 11.01 -34.80 -2.96
C ASP A 144 10.43 -35.72 -4.04
N SER A 145 9.22 -35.44 -4.53
CA SER A 145 8.55 -36.23 -5.58
C SER A 145 9.23 -36.11 -6.94
N ALA A 146 9.71 -34.91 -7.32
CA ALA A 146 10.37 -34.68 -8.60
C ALA A 146 11.72 -35.40 -8.70
N ILE A 147 12.54 -35.31 -7.65
CA ILE A 147 13.86 -35.95 -7.63
C ILE A 147 13.72 -37.47 -7.61
N THR A 148 12.92 -38.01 -6.68
CA THR A 148 12.68 -39.46 -6.59
C THR A 148 12.01 -40.03 -7.84
N GLY A 149 11.03 -39.32 -8.40
CA GLY A 149 10.31 -39.70 -9.62
C GLY A 149 11.21 -39.76 -10.85
N ASN A 150 12.21 -38.88 -10.97
CA ASN A 150 13.15 -38.94 -12.10
C ASN A 150 14.03 -40.19 -12.05
N TYR A 151 14.59 -40.53 -10.87
CA TYR A 151 15.36 -41.76 -10.68
C TYR A 151 14.51 -43.01 -10.92
N GLN A 152 13.26 -43.02 -10.43
CA GLN A 152 12.30 -44.09 -10.68
C GLN A 152 12.03 -44.29 -12.17
N ARG A 153 11.80 -43.19 -12.91
CA ARG A 153 11.56 -43.23 -14.35
C ARG A 153 12.75 -43.80 -15.11
N ILE A 154 13.97 -43.30 -14.82
CA ILE A 154 15.20 -43.80 -15.44
C ILE A 154 15.39 -45.29 -15.11
N ALA A 155 15.15 -45.72 -13.87
CA ALA A 155 15.24 -47.12 -13.48
C ALA A 155 14.25 -47.99 -14.27
N ASN A 156 12.99 -47.55 -14.40
CA ASN A 156 11.95 -48.26 -15.14
C ASN A 156 12.26 -48.37 -16.65
N GLU A 157 12.69 -47.28 -17.27
CA GLU A 157 13.09 -47.26 -18.68
C GLU A 157 14.26 -48.24 -18.94
N ASN A 158 15.30 -48.21 -18.09
CA ASN A 158 16.46 -49.11 -18.20
C ASN A 158 16.10 -50.58 -17.92
N LYS A 159 15.18 -50.85 -16.99
CA LYS A 159 14.65 -52.21 -16.75
C LYS A 159 13.98 -52.78 -18.00
N ILE A 160 13.17 -51.98 -18.69
CA ILE A 160 12.48 -52.39 -19.92
C ILE A 160 13.52 -52.68 -21.01
N SER A 161 14.48 -51.77 -21.23
CA SER A 161 15.56 -51.96 -22.21
C SER A 161 16.40 -53.20 -21.93
N ALA A 162 16.81 -53.40 -20.67
CA ALA A 162 17.57 -54.57 -20.24
C ALA A 162 16.82 -55.88 -20.53
N ASN A 163 15.51 -55.94 -20.22
CA ASN A 163 14.68 -57.11 -20.47
C ASN A 163 14.48 -57.39 -21.96
N ARG A 164 14.27 -56.35 -22.78
CA ARG A 164 14.18 -56.49 -24.24
C ARG A 164 15.47 -57.07 -24.80
N LEU A 165 16.62 -56.50 -24.47
CA LEU A 165 17.92 -56.98 -24.91
C LEU A 165 18.24 -58.39 -24.41
N ARG A 166 17.84 -58.73 -23.18
CA ARG A 166 17.97 -60.08 -22.63
C ARG A 166 17.16 -61.07 -23.45
N ASN A 167 15.90 -60.74 -23.76
CA ASN A 167 15.04 -61.60 -24.56
C ASN A 167 15.59 -61.73 -26.00
N THR A 168 16.13 -60.67 -26.59
CA THR A 168 16.81 -60.72 -27.89
C THR A 168 18.04 -61.63 -27.86
N ALA A 169 18.89 -61.52 -26.83
CA ALA A 169 20.05 -62.37 -26.66
C ALA A 169 19.67 -63.85 -26.47
N LEU A 170 18.64 -64.13 -25.66
CA LEU A 170 18.10 -65.48 -25.46
C LEU A 170 17.53 -66.07 -26.75
N ALA A 171 16.80 -65.27 -27.55
CA ALA A 171 16.28 -65.70 -28.84
C ALA A 171 17.41 -66.06 -29.81
N LEU A 172 18.45 -65.22 -29.91
CA LEU A 172 19.62 -65.50 -30.76
C LEU A 172 20.40 -66.74 -30.29
N MET A 173 20.58 -66.91 -28.97
CA MET A 173 21.22 -68.10 -28.42
C MET A 173 20.38 -69.38 -28.63
N ALA A 174 19.05 -69.29 -28.55
CA ALA A 174 18.17 -70.41 -28.86
C ALA A 174 18.26 -70.82 -30.34
N ILE A 175 18.25 -69.85 -31.25
CA ILE A 175 18.45 -70.10 -32.70
C ILE A 175 19.81 -70.76 -32.95
N LEU A 176 20.87 -70.23 -32.32
CA LEU A 176 22.22 -70.80 -32.42
C LEU A 176 22.26 -72.24 -31.90
N SER A 177 21.61 -72.52 -30.75
CA SER A 177 21.52 -73.87 -30.20
C SER A 177 20.79 -74.84 -31.14
N VAL A 178 19.68 -74.43 -31.74
CA VAL A 178 18.94 -75.26 -32.72
C VAL A 178 19.80 -75.52 -33.97
N LEU A 179 20.51 -74.50 -34.46
CA LEU A 179 21.40 -74.63 -35.62
C LEU A 179 22.54 -75.62 -35.35
N LEU A 180 23.12 -75.59 -34.14
CA LEU A 180 24.16 -76.55 -33.74
C LEU A 180 23.62 -77.98 -33.63
N VAL A 181 22.45 -78.19 -33.02
CA VAL A 181 21.82 -79.52 -32.93
C VAL A 181 21.51 -80.07 -34.33
N TYR A 182 20.95 -79.24 -35.21
CA TYR A 182 20.69 -79.60 -36.61
C TYR A 182 21.99 -79.95 -37.36
N ALA A 183 23.05 -79.16 -37.15
CA ALA A 183 24.35 -79.42 -37.77
C ALA A 183 24.93 -80.77 -37.32
N VAL A 184 24.85 -81.11 -36.04
CA VAL A 184 25.32 -82.40 -35.49
C VAL A 184 24.50 -83.58 -36.02
N TRP A 185 23.18 -83.45 -36.10
CA TRP A 185 22.29 -84.49 -36.64
C TRP A 185 22.59 -84.80 -38.11
N ASP A 186 22.78 -83.76 -38.93
CA ASP A 186 23.04 -83.90 -40.37
C ASP A 186 24.38 -84.59 -40.66
N ILE A 187 25.40 -84.34 -39.83
CA ILE A 187 26.72 -85.01 -39.89
C ILE A 187 26.61 -86.53 -39.65
N SER A 188 25.62 -86.98 -38.88
CA SER A 188 25.39 -88.40 -38.58
C SER A 188 24.72 -89.17 -39.72
N SER A 189 24.26 -88.50 -40.78
CA SER A 189 23.69 -89.12 -41.97
C SER A 189 24.78 -89.46 -42.99
N THR A 190 24.61 -90.52 -43.77
CA THR A 190 25.65 -91.21 -44.57
C THR A 190 26.33 -90.39 -45.69
N ASN A 191 26.08 -89.09 -45.83
CA ASN A 191 26.66 -88.19 -46.84
C ASN A 191 27.33 -86.96 -46.20
N PHE A 192 28.49 -87.17 -45.58
CA PHE A 192 29.26 -86.09 -44.94
C PHE A 192 29.83 -85.09 -45.98
N ASP A 193 29.29 -83.87 -46.01
CA ASP A 193 29.81 -82.75 -46.81
C ASP A 193 30.47 -81.71 -45.89
N TRP A 194 31.80 -81.75 -45.83
CA TRP A 194 32.60 -80.88 -44.96
C TRP A 194 32.41 -79.38 -45.26
N LYS A 195 32.05 -79.02 -46.50
CA LYS A 195 31.83 -77.62 -46.91
C LYS A 195 30.54 -77.06 -46.31
N ARG A 196 29.48 -77.87 -46.24
CA ARG A 196 28.20 -77.50 -45.60
C ARG A 196 28.35 -77.31 -44.09
N SER A 197 29.12 -78.17 -43.45
CA SER A 197 29.43 -78.06 -42.02
C SER A 197 30.20 -76.79 -41.68
N LEU A 198 31.17 -76.41 -42.52
CA LEU A 198 31.95 -75.19 -42.33
C LEU A 198 31.10 -73.92 -42.44
N ILE A 199 30.22 -73.82 -43.45
CA ILE A 199 29.33 -72.66 -43.63
C ILE A 199 28.41 -72.49 -42.41
N ARG A 200 27.95 -73.59 -41.80
CA ARG A 200 27.14 -73.56 -40.56
C ARG A 200 27.91 -73.08 -39.35
N ILE A 201 29.18 -73.47 -39.20
CA ILE A 201 30.06 -72.98 -38.13
C ILE A 201 30.29 -71.48 -38.27
N ILE A 202 30.56 -70.99 -39.50
CA ILE A 202 30.73 -69.57 -39.77
C ILE A 202 29.42 -68.80 -39.51
N ALA A 203 28.26 -69.36 -39.90
CA ALA A 203 26.96 -68.76 -39.60
C ALA A 203 26.64 -68.71 -38.10
N ALA A 204 26.99 -69.75 -37.34
CA ALA A 204 26.87 -69.76 -35.88
C ALA A 204 27.79 -68.72 -35.22
N ALA A 205 29.04 -68.59 -35.70
CA ALA A 205 29.98 -67.57 -35.24
C ALA A 205 29.47 -66.15 -35.54
N ALA A 206 28.90 -65.91 -36.72
CA ALA A 206 28.31 -64.63 -37.10
C ALA A 206 27.10 -64.25 -36.21
N LEU A 207 26.26 -65.22 -35.82
CA LEU A 207 25.14 -65.01 -34.90
C LEU A 207 25.56 -64.81 -33.44
N SER A 208 26.73 -65.33 -33.03
CA SER A 208 27.24 -65.18 -31.66
C SER A 208 27.58 -63.72 -31.32
N TYR A 209 28.04 -62.94 -32.29
CA TYR A 209 28.40 -61.52 -32.10
C TYR A 209 27.22 -60.65 -31.63
N PRO A 210 26.09 -60.55 -32.36
CA PRO A 210 24.95 -59.76 -31.91
C PRO A 210 24.30 -60.31 -30.63
N ALA A 211 24.35 -61.63 -30.40
CA ALA A 211 23.85 -62.24 -29.16
C ALA A 211 24.66 -61.79 -27.93
N THR A 212 25.99 -61.82 -28.04
CA THR A 212 26.90 -61.39 -26.98
C THR A 212 26.80 -59.90 -26.73
N TYR A 213 26.72 -59.09 -27.80
CA TYR A 213 26.50 -57.65 -27.68
C TYR A 213 25.18 -57.33 -26.95
N ALA A 214 24.07 -57.96 -27.36
CA ALA A 214 22.78 -57.76 -26.70
C ALA A 214 22.80 -58.19 -25.22
N ALA A 215 23.50 -59.27 -24.87
CA ALA A 215 23.66 -59.70 -23.49
C ALA A 215 24.51 -58.71 -22.64
N ARG A 216 25.58 -58.16 -23.22
CA ARG A 216 26.43 -57.15 -22.57
C ARG A 216 25.68 -55.84 -22.35
N GLU A 217 25.01 -55.34 -23.39
CA GLU A 217 24.24 -54.10 -23.31
C GLU A 217 23.04 -54.26 -22.35
N SER A 218 22.40 -55.44 -22.32
CA SER A 218 21.40 -55.78 -21.31
C SER A 218 21.96 -55.65 -19.88
N SER A 219 23.17 -56.17 -19.66
CA SER A 219 23.85 -56.10 -18.36
C SER A 219 24.21 -54.67 -17.96
N LYS A 220 24.58 -53.83 -18.93
CA LYS A 220 24.84 -52.40 -18.72
C LYS A 220 23.59 -51.65 -18.28
N HIS A 221 22.48 -51.82 -19.01
CA HIS A 221 21.19 -51.24 -18.61
C HIS A 221 20.72 -51.76 -17.25
N ARG A 222 20.98 -53.04 -16.91
CA ARG A 222 20.67 -53.61 -15.59
C ARG A 222 21.46 -52.95 -14.45
N LYS A 223 22.74 -52.61 -14.66
CA LYS A 223 23.54 -51.85 -13.69
C LYS A 223 22.98 -50.44 -13.48
N ILE A 224 22.62 -49.77 -14.57
CA ILE A 224 22.00 -48.43 -14.53
C ILE A 224 20.65 -48.48 -13.80
N GLU A 225 19.80 -49.46 -14.09
CA GLU A 225 18.54 -49.69 -13.36
C GLU A 225 18.80 -49.82 -11.86
N ILE A 226 19.68 -50.75 -11.44
CA ILE A 226 19.90 -51.05 -10.02
C ILE A 226 20.42 -49.82 -9.27
N ARG A 227 21.34 -49.07 -9.89
CA ARG A 227 21.86 -47.82 -9.32
C ARG A 227 20.74 -46.81 -9.12
N ASN A 228 19.99 -46.48 -10.18
CA ASN A 228 18.91 -45.50 -10.09
C ASN A 228 17.78 -45.94 -9.14
N ARG A 229 17.47 -47.23 -9.10
CA ARG A 229 16.50 -47.81 -8.14
C ARG A 229 16.99 -47.69 -6.69
N ARG A 230 18.28 -47.89 -6.44
CA ARG A 230 18.87 -47.69 -5.11
C ARG A 230 18.75 -46.23 -4.70
N ILE A 231 19.10 -45.30 -5.58
CA ILE A 231 19.01 -43.85 -5.31
C ILE A 231 17.55 -43.43 -5.08
N GLU A 232 16.61 -43.91 -5.89
CA GLU A 232 15.15 -43.71 -5.67
C GLU A 232 14.76 -44.12 -4.24
N LEU A 233 15.14 -45.32 -3.81
CA LEU A 233 14.80 -45.84 -2.49
C LEU A 233 15.51 -45.08 -1.36
N GLU A 234 16.80 -44.75 -1.51
CA GLU A 234 17.55 -43.97 -0.53
C GLU A 234 16.94 -42.57 -0.35
N LEU A 235 16.60 -41.88 -1.44
CA LEU A 235 15.99 -40.55 -1.38
C LEU A 235 14.55 -40.59 -0.87
N ALA A 236 13.75 -41.59 -1.26
CA ALA A 236 12.36 -41.72 -0.80
C ALA A 236 12.26 -42.10 0.69
N SER A 237 13.27 -42.81 1.22
CA SER A 237 13.28 -43.27 2.61
C SER A 237 13.99 -42.33 3.57
N ILE A 238 14.75 -41.35 3.08
CA ILE A 238 15.58 -40.48 3.92
C ILE A 238 14.77 -39.74 5.00
N ASN A 239 13.65 -39.12 4.61
CA ASN A 239 12.85 -38.29 5.50
C ASN A 239 12.24 -39.12 6.65
N PRO A 240 11.60 -40.29 6.40
CA PRO A 240 11.17 -41.20 7.46
C PRO A 240 12.29 -41.67 8.40
N PHE A 241 13.51 -41.90 7.89
CA PHE A 241 14.62 -42.40 8.71
C PHE A 241 15.23 -41.33 9.64
N ILE A 242 15.21 -40.06 9.24
CA ILE A 242 15.80 -38.97 10.02
C ILE A 242 14.77 -38.20 10.86
N GLU A 243 13.49 -38.52 10.76
CA GLU A 243 12.39 -37.77 11.39
C GLU A 243 12.53 -37.62 12.91
N PHE A 244 13.00 -38.68 13.58
CA PHE A 244 13.17 -38.74 15.03
C PHE A 244 14.48 -38.11 15.55
N LEU A 245 15.36 -37.64 14.66
CA LEU A 245 16.63 -37.02 15.05
C LEU A 245 16.47 -35.54 15.40
N GLU A 246 17.40 -35.00 16.19
CA GLU A 246 17.51 -33.56 16.43
C GLU A 246 17.79 -32.79 15.13
N ASP A 247 17.33 -31.54 15.04
CA ASP A 247 17.38 -30.76 13.80
C ASP A 247 18.79 -30.49 13.29
N ALA A 248 19.76 -30.36 14.19
CA ALA A 248 21.18 -30.25 13.84
C ALA A 248 21.69 -31.50 13.11
N ASN A 249 21.30 -32.69 13.57
CA ASN A 249 21.70 -33.97 12.98
C ASN A 249 20.99 -34.20 11.63
N LYS A 250 19.71 -33.81 11.51
CA LYS A 250 18.99 -33.81 10.23
C LYS A 250 19.69 -32.98 9.17
N LYS A 251 20.16 -31.78 9.54
CA LYS A 251 20.85 -30.88 8.62
C LYS A 251 22.19 -31.47 8.15
N SER A 252 22.99 -32.00 9.07
CA SER A 252 24.28 -32.64 8.74
C SER A 252 24.10 -33.81 7.76
N ILE A 253 23.09 -34.68 7.97
CA ILE A 253 22.82 -35.81 7.08
C ILE A 253 22.39 -35.30 5.69
N LYS A 254 21.55 -34.26 5.62
CA LYS A 254 21.14 -33.65 4.34
C LYS A 254 22.33 -33.05 3.58
N GLU A 255 23.26 -32.41 4.26
CA GLU A 255 24.49 -31.86 3.66
C GLU A 255 25.37 -32.96 3.03
N GLU A 256 25.54 -34.08 3.73
CA GLU A 256 26.29 -35.24 3.22
C GLU A 256 25.64 -35.84 1.97
N LEU A 257 24.32 -35.97 1.95
CA LEU A 257 23.58 -36.51 0.81
C LEU A 257 23.66 -35.59 -0.41
N VAL A 258 23.59 -34.28 -0.21
CA VAL A 258 23.77 -33.30 -1.29
C VAL A 258 25.16 -33.49 -1.92
N GLY A 259 26.20 -33.65 -1.11
CA GLY A 259 27.55 -33.94 -1.60
C GLY A 259 27.65 -35.25 -2.39
N LYS A 260 27.02 -36.32 -1.89
CA LYS A 260 27.00 -37.65 -2.52
C LYS A 260 26.26 -37.66 -3.87
N TYR A 261 25.13 -36.99 -3.98
CA TYR A 261 24.23 -37.10 -5.15
C TYR A 261 24.33 -35.98 -6.17
N PHE A 262 24.76 -34.77 -5.77
CA PHE A 262 24.76 -33.59 -6.65
C PHE A 262 26.16 -33.08 -6.98
N GLY A 263 27.23 -33.66 -6.41
CA GLY A 263 28.58 -33.11 -6.51
C GLY A 263 29.66 -33.97 -7.17
N ASN A 264 29.61 -35.31 -7.14
CA ASN A 264 30.87 -36.08 -7.23
C ASN A 264 30.90 -37.40 -8.01
N ASP A 265 29.89 -37.76 -8.80
CA ASP A 265 29.73 -39.16 -9.24
C ASP A 265 29.93 -39.43 -10.75
N THR A 266 30.89 -38.73 -11.38
CA THR A 266 31.29 -38.98 -12.77
C THR A 266 32.30 -40.13 -12.94
N ASN A 267 32.89 -40.63 -11.84
CA ASN A 267 33.97 -41.63 -11.90
C ASN A 267 33.52 -43.11 -11.90
N ASP A 268 32.25 -43.41 -11.66
CA ASP A 268 31.79 -44.79 -11.44
C ASP A 268 31.14 -45.44 -12.70
N LEU A 269 31.23 -44.78 -13.85
CA LEU A 269 30.77 -45.30 -15.16
C LEU A 269 31.90 -45.80 -16.05
N SER A 270 33.12 -45.96 -15.53
CA SER A 270 34.17 -46.71 -16.23
C SER A 270 33.78 -48.19 -16.27
N VAL A 271 32.97 -48.55 -17.27
CA VAL A 271 32.78 -49.93 -17.68
C VAL A 271 34.17 -50.47 -17.97
N ASP A 272 34.52 -51.57 -17.31
CA ASP A 272 35.76 -52.30 -17.51
C ASP A 272 35.80 -52.83 -18.97
N ASP A 273 36.28 -51.97 -19.89
CA ASP A 273 36.49 -52.24 -21.33
C ASP A 273 37.53 -53.35 -21.58
N LYS A 274 38.18 -53.88 -20.52
CA LYS A 274 39.20 -54.92 -20.61
C LYS A 274 38.69 -56.27 -21.15
N ASN A 275 37.37 -56.46 -21.23
CA ASN A 275 36.77 -57.70 -21.73
C ASN A 275 36.47 -57.70 -23.24
N ASP A 276 36.68 -56.58 -23.95
CA ASP A 276 36.43 -56.48 -25.40
C ASP A 276 37.53 -57.16 -26.22
N GLU A 277 38.78 -57.14 -25.74
CA GLU A 277 39.91 -57.84 -26.37
C GLU A 277 39.72 -59.37 -26.38
N VAL A 278 39.06 -59.96 -25.37
CA VAL A 278 39.00 -61.42 -25.21
C VAL A 278 38.12 -62.07 -26.28
N SER A 279 36.98 -61.45 -26.62
CA SER A 279 36.04 -61.96 -27.62
C SER A 279 36.58 -61.88 -29.06
N LEU A 280 37.26 -60.78 -29.40
CA LEU A 280 37.86 -60.61 -30.73
C LEU A 280 39.06 -61.54 -30.91
N ASN A 281 39.91 -61.68 -29.88
CA ASN A 281 41.04 -62.60 -29.91
C ASN A 281 40.60 -64.07 -30.04
N LEU A 282 39.44 -64.47 -29.49
CA LEU A 282 38.92 -65.84 -29.61
C LEU A 282 38.45 -66.14 -31.04
N ILE A 283 37.73 -65.21 -31.67
CA ILE A 283 37.28 -65.36 -33.06
C ILE A 283 38.49 -65.32 -34.01
N GLU A 284 39.44 -64.42 -33.77
CA GLU A 284 40.67 -64.34 -34.58
C GLU A 284 41.51 -65.61 -34.47
N ARG A 285 41.63 -66.19 -33.27
CA ARG A 285 42.30 -67.48 -33.06
C ARG A 285 41.57 -68.64 -33.73
N LEU A 286 40.24 -68.69 -33.68
CA LEU A 286 39.45 -69.70 -34.36
C LEU A 286 39.60 -69.61 -35.88
N VAL A 287 39.51 -68.40 -36.44
CA VAL A 287 39.69 -68.15 -37.87
C VAL A 287 41.10 -68.51 -38.33
N LYS A 288 42.15 -68.10 -37.60
CA LYS A 288 43.55 -68.46 -37.89
C LYS A 288 43.84 -69.96 -37.80
N THR A 289 43.14 -70.69 -36.92
CA THR A 289 43.31 -72.15 -36.77
C THR A 289 42.59 -72.94 -37.86
N ILE A 290 41.46 -72.44 -38.37
CA ILE A 290 40.63 -73.11 -39.38
C ILE A 290 41.11 -72.81 -40.82
N LEU A 291 41.61 -71.60 -41.09
CA LEU A 291 42.17 -71.18 -42.38
C LEU A 291 43.18 -72.16 -43.03
N PRO A 292 44.18 -72.70 -42.32
CA PRO A 292 45.16 -73.63 -42.91
C PRO A 292 44.58 -75.02 -43.22
N ILE A 293 43.43 -75.39 -42.64
CA ILE A 293 42.74 -76.67 -42.89
C ILE A 293 41.84 -76.57 -44.15
N LEU A 294 41.44 -75.37 -44.55
CA LEU A 294 40.65 -75.10 -45.76
C LEU A 294 41.48 -75.00 -47.05
N ASN A 295 42.76 -74.68 -46.93
CA ASN A 295 43.67 -74.48 -48.06
C ASN A 295 44.49 -75.74 -48.41
N LYS A 296 44.06 -76.92 -47.95
CA LYS A 296 44.66 -78.22 -48.22
C LYS A 296 43.60 -79.17 -48.77
#